data_AF-A0A7C2BFP4-F1
#
_entry.id   AF-A0A7C2BFP4-F1
#
_cell.length_a   1.000
_cell.length_b   1.000
_cell.length_c   1.000
_cell.angle_alpha   90.00
_cell.angle_beta   90.00
_cell.angle_gamma   90.00
#
_symmetry.space_group_name_H-M   'P 1'
#
loop_
_entity.id
_entity.type
_entity.pdbx_description
1 polymer ?
#
loop_
_entity_poly.entity_id
_entity_poly.type
_entity_poly.pdbx_seq_one_letter_code
_entity_poly.pdbx_strand_id
1 'polypeptide(L)'
;MVPPQYARYIAVGILAGLDSLLGGWRADLEGAFDTRIFLSGFVGNTLMAVLLTFLADRLGVELYLAAIVAFGVRIFNNLAIIRRKLFLENRSGEA
;
A
#
# COMPACT_ATOMS: atom_id res chain seq x y z
N MET A 1 -14.07 -20.15 3.06
CA MET A 1 -13.52 -19.45 4.24
C MET A 1 -12.01 -19.61 4.22
N VAL A 2 -11.25 -18.53 4.37
CA VAL A 2 -9.80 -18.63 4.58
C VAL A 2 -9.57 -19.22 5.99
N PRO A 3 -8.68 -20.21 6.16
CA PRO A 3 -8.36 -20.72 7.49
C PRO A 3 -7.88 -19.58 8.42
N PRO A 4 -8.33 -19.52 9.69
CA PRO A 4 -8.06 -18.39 10.58
C PRO A 4 -6.58 -18.04 10.72
N GLN A 5 -5.72 -19.06 10.70
CA GLN A 5 -4.26 -18.92 10.76
C GLN A 5 -3.64 -18.11 9.61
N TYR A 6 -4.30 -18.03 8.45
CA TYR A 6 -3.81 -17.25 7.29
C TYR A 6 -4.45 -15.87 7.18
N ALA A 7 -5.49 -15.58 7.98
CA ALA A 7 -6.25 -14.35 7.86
C ALA A 7 -5.37 -13.09 8.00
N ARG A 8 -4.48 -13.07 9.00
CA ARG A 8 -3.54 -11.95 9.22
C ARG A 8 -2.53 -11.76 8.09
N TYR A 9 -2.00 -12.85 7.54
CA TYR A 9 -1.06 -12.82 6.41
C TYR A 9 -1.71 -12.24 5.16
N ILE A 10 -2.94 -12.70 4.85
CA ILE A 10 -3.69 -12.21 3.70
C ILE A 10 -4.09 -10.75 3.91
N ALA A 11 -4.57 -10.37 5.10
CA ALA A 11 -4.95 -8.99 5.39
C ALA A 11 -3.77 -8.01 5.21
N VAL A 12 -2.61 -8.34 5.77
CA VAL A 12 -1.40 -7.52 5.64
C VAL A 12 -0.89 -7.50 4.20
N GLY A 13 -0.94 -8.63 3.49
CA GLY A 13 -0.59 -8.70 2.07
C GLY A 13 -1.50 -7.84 1.18
N ILE A 14 -2.81 -7.85 1.44
CA ILE A 14 -3.79 -6.99 0.75
C ILE A 14 -3.51 -5.52 1.02
N LEU A 15 -3.23 -5.14 2.28
CA LEU A 15 -2.87 -3.76 2.62
C LEU A 15 -1.62 -3.30 1.86
N ALA A 16 -0.60 -4.14 1.79
CA ALA A 16 0.63 -3.84 1.04
C ALA A 16 0.41 -3.70 -0.47
N GLY A 17 -0.43 -4.57 -1.04
CA GLY A 17 -0.82 -4.50 -2.44
C GLY A 17 -1.63 -3.23 -2.73
N LEU A 18 -2.59 -2.90 -1.88
CA LEU A 18 -3.43 -1.69 -2.01
C LEU A 18 -2.59 -0.41 -1.91
N ASP A 19 -1.68 -0.34 -0.94
CA ASP A 19 -0.72 0.77 -0.82
C ASP A 19 0.07 0.97 -2.12
N SER A 20 0.58 -0.12 -2.70
CA SER A 20 1.36 -0.09 -3.93
C SER A 20 0.52 0.32 -5.15
N LEU A 21 -0.73 -0.15 -5.25
CA LEU A 21 -1.67 0.27 -6.30
C LEU A 21 -1.96 1.76 -6.24
N LEU A 22 -2.24 2.28 -5.04
CA LEU A 22 -2.48 3.70 -4.84
C LEU A 22 -1.21 4.53 -5.08
N GLY A 23 -0.04 4.03 -4.69
CA GLY A 23 1.24 4.64 -5.01
C GLY A 23 1.49 4.71 -6.51
N GLY A 24 1.16 3.65 -7.25
CA GLY A 24 1.23 3.61 -8.71
C GLY A 24 0.29 4.63 -9.36
N TRP A 25 -0.98 4.68 -8.94
CA TRP A 25 -1.93 5.66 -9.46
C TRP A 25 -1.49 7.09 -9.15
N ARG A 26 -0.98 7.35 -7.95
CA ARG A 26 -0.39 8.65 -7.60
C ARG A 26 0.76 9.01 -8.54
N ALA A 27 1.68 8.08 -8.79
CA ALA A 27 2.83 8.31 -9.67
C ALA A 27 2.39 8.59 -11.12
N ASP A 28 1.32 7.94 -11.58
CA ASP A 28 0.70 8.17 -12.89
C ASP A 28 0.16 9.60 -13.01
N LEU A 29 -0.60 10.06 -12.00
CA LEU A 29 -1.08 11.46 -11.91
C LEU A 29 0.06 12.49 -11.76
N GLU A 30 1.24 12.07 -11.31
CA GLU A 30 2.43 12.92 -11.19
C GLU A 30 3.32 12.86 -12.44
N GLY A 31 2.97 12.06 -13.46
CA GLY A 31 3.77 11.87 -14.67
C GLY A 31 5.11 11.14 -14.42
N ALA A 32 5.21 10.44 -13.29
CA ALA A 32 6.42 9.78 -12.80
C ALA A 32 6.25 8.26 -12.68
N PHE A 33 5.23 7.69 -13.33
CA PHE A 33 4.98 6.25 -13.29
C PHE A 33 6.06 5.49 -14.06
N ASP A 34 6.71 4.56 -13.36
CA ASP A 34 7.63 3.59 -13.94
C ASP A 34 7.18 2.18 -13.54
N THR A 35 6.94 1.32 -14.52
CA THR A 35 6.45 -0.05 -14.31
C THR A 35 7.41 -0.91 -13.50
N ARG A 36 8.74 -0.73 -13.65
CA ARG A 36 9.74 -1.49 -12.89
C ARG A 36 9.75 -1.07 -11.43
N ILE A 37 9.62 0.23 -11.15
CA ILE A 37 9.51 0.74 -9.78
C ILE A 37 8.20 0.27 -9.14
N PHE A 38 7.09 0.38 -9.86
CA PHE A 38 5.79 -0.11 -9.39
C PHE A 38 5.83 -1.62 -9.09
N LEU A 39 6.33 -2.44 -10.02
CA LEU A 39 6.32 -3.89 -9.86
C LEU A 39 7.27 -4.35 -8.76
N SER A 40 8.46 -3.74 -8.67
CA SER A 40 9.41 -4.06 -7.59
C SER A 40 8.87 -3.62 -6.22
N GLY A 41 8.21 -2.47 -6.14
CA GLY A 41 7.51 -2.01 -4.95
C GLY A 41 6.34 -2.93 -4.57
N PHE A 42 5.47 -3.28 -5.52
CA PHE A 42 4.31 -4.14 -5.29
C PHE A 42 4.73 -5.50 -4.74
N VAL A 43 5.63 -6.20 -5.43
CA VAL A 43 6.09 -7.53 -5.01
C VAL A 43 6.94 -7.42 -3.74
N GLY A 44 7.91 -6.51 -3.70
CA GLY A 44 8.83 -6.36 -2.58
C GLY A 44 8.13 -5.95 -1.28
N ASN A 45 7.22 -4.98 -1.33
CA ASN A 45 6.48 -4.53 -0.16
C ASN A 45 5.51 -5.60 0.34
N THR A 46 4.80 -6.29 -0.56
CA THR A 46 3.90 -7.39 -0.17
C THR A 46 4.66 -8.55 0.46
N LEU A 47 5.79 -8.96 -0.13
CA LEU A 47 6.65 -10.00 0.45
C LEU A 47 7.19 -9.57 1.81
N MET A 48 7.67 -8.34 1.95
CA MET A 48 8.14 -7.81 3.23
C MET A 48 7.03 -7.78 4.28
N ALA A 49 5.81 -7.40 3.92
CA ALA A 49 4.66 -7.36 4.82
C ALA A 49 4.29 -8.76 5.34
N VAL A 50 4.27 -9.75 4.44
CA VAL A 50 4.02 -11.15 4.78
C VAL A 50 5.15 -11.72 5.63
N LEU A 51 6.42 -11.40 5.30
CA LEU A 51 7.59 -11.82 6.07
C LEU A 51 7.56 -11.23 7.49
N LEU A 52 7.25 -9.95 7.64
CA LEU A 52 7.13 -9.31 8.95
C LEU A 52 6.00 -9.95 9.77
N THR A 53 4.87 -10.26 9.14
CA THR A 53 3.75 -10.98 9.79
C THR A 53 4.17 -12.38 10.22
N PHE A 54 4.93 -13.08 9.38
CA PHE A 54 5.49 -14.40 9.70
C PHE A 54 6.45 -14.36 10.88
N LEU A 55 7.35 -13.37 10.91
CA LEU A 55 8.30 -13.19 12.00
C LEU A 55 7.58 -12.82 13.30
N ALA A 56 6.56 -11.95 13.23
CA ALA A 56 5.70 -11.60 14.36
C ALA A 56 5.14 -12.86 15.04
N ASP A 57 4.53 -13.73 14.23
CA ASP A 57 3.94 -14.98 14.68
C ASP A 57 4.97 -15.91 15.32
N ARG A 58 6.16 -16.02 14.71
CA ARG A 58 7.19 -16.94 15.20
C ARG A 58 7.80 -16.49 16.52
N LEU A 59 7.89 -15.17 16.71
CA LEU A 59 8.41 -14.53 17.92
C LEU A 59 7.36 -14.39 19.03
N GLY A 60 6.07 -14.63 18.72
CA GLY A 60 4.97 -14.44 19.67
C GLY A 60 4.70 -12.97 20.01
N VAL A 61 4.97 -12.05 19.07
CA VAL A 61 4.77 -10.61 19.24
C VAL A 61 3.82 -10.06 18.18
N GLU A 62 3.18 -8.93 18.47
CA GLU A 62 2.19 -8.30 17.59
C GLU A 62 2.82 -7.40 16.50
N LEU A 63 3.97 -7.77 15.94
CA LEU A 63 4.72 -6.94 14.98
C LEU A 63 3.95 -6.71 13.66
N TYR A 64 2.97 -7.55 13.33
CA TYR A 64 2.10 -7.33 12.18
C TYR A 64 1.26 -6.03 12.31
N LEU A 65 0.99 -5.54 13.53
CA LEU A 65 0.33 -4.26 13.75
C LEU A 65 1.16 -3.09 13.20
N ALA A 66 2.48 -3.15 13.33
CA ALA A 66 3.38 -2.13 12.77
C ALA A 66 3.28 -2.08 11.25
N ALA A 67 3.17 -3.25 10.59
CA ALA A 67 2.93 -3.32 9.16
C ALA A 67 1.57 -2.67 8.81
N ILE A 68 0.49 -3.07 9.49
CA ILE A 68 -0.86 -2.50 9.26
C ILE A 68 -0.84 -0.98 9.37
N VAL A 69 -0.24 -0.43 10.44
CA VAL A 69 -0.16 1.02 10.65
C VAL A 69 0.67 1.70 9.56
N ALA A 70 1.84 1.16 9.23
CA ALA A 70 2.71 1.74 8.21
C ALA A 70 2.05 1.77 6.83
N PHE A 71 1.43 0.66 6.41
CA PHE A 71 0.67 0.60 5.15
C PHE A 71 -0.56 1.51 5.21
N GLY A 72 -1.30 1.51 6.32
CA GLY A 72 -2.48 2.36 6.51
C GLY A 72 -2.17 3.85 6.34
N VAL A 73 -1.12 4.34 7.00
CA VAL A 73 -0.68 5.74 6.87
C VAL A 73 -0.35 6.09 5.42
N ARG A 74 0.37 5.21 4.71
CA ARG A 74 0.73 5.45 3.31
C ARG A 74 -0.46 5.41 2.36
N ILE A 75 -1.43 4.51 2.58
CA ILE A 75 -2.71 4.47 1.86
C ILE A 75 -3.43 5.81 2.00
N PHE A 76 -3.64 6.30 3.22
CA PHE A 76 -4.32 7.58 3.45
C PHE A 76 -3.55 8.75 2.82
N ASN A 77 -2.22 8.73 2.89
CA ASN A 77 -1.39 9.76 2.26
C ASN A 77 -1.52 9.75 0.72
N ASN A 78 -1.43 8.58 0.09
CA ASN A 78 -1.60 8.44 -1.36
C ASN A 78 -3.00 8.91 -1.80
N LEU A 79 -4.06 8.52 -1.06
CA LEU A 79 -5.42 9.01 -1.32
C LEU A 79 -5.55 10.53 -1.19
N ALA A 80 -4.95 11.13 -0.16
CA ALA A 80 -4.99 12.58 0.04
C ALA A 80 -4.36 13.34 -1.15
N ILE A 81 -3.25 12.83 -1.68
CA ILE A 81 -2.55 13.40 -2.83
C ILE A 81 -3.35 13.21 -4.12
N ILE A 82 -3.82 11.99 -4.40
CA ILE A 82 -4.67 11.67 -5.56
C ILE A 82 -5.88 12.60 -5.59
N ARG A 83 -6.61 12.68 -4.46
CA ARG A 83 -7.77 13.57 -4.31
C ARG A 83 -7.40 15.01 -4.64
N ARG A 84 -6.32 15.53 -4.05
CA ARG A 84 -5.89 16.92 -4.28
C ARG A 84 -5.56 17.19 -5.75
N LYS A 85 -4.88 16.25 -6.43
CA LYS A 85 -4.55 16.38 -7.85
C LYS A 85 -5.79 16.46 -8.72
N LEU A 86 -6.73 15.52 -8.54
CA LEU A 86 -7.99 15.50 -9.30
C LEU A 86 -8.81 16.79 -9.15
N PHE A 87 -8.90 17.36 -7.94
CA PHE A 87 -9.67 18.58 -7.72
C PHE A 87 -8.97 19.88 -8.14
N LEU A 88 -7.63 19.95 -8.05
CA LEU A 88 -6.89 21.15 -8.46
C LEU A 88 -6.73 21.24 -9.97
N GLU A 89 -6.52 20.11 -10.66
CA GLU A 89 -6.37 20.08 -12.11
C GLU A 89 -7.68 20.42 -12.85
N ASN A 90 -8.82 20.04 -12.28
CA ASN A 90 -10.13 20.44 -12.79
C ASN A 90 -10.36 21.96 -12.76
N ARG A 91 -9.65 22.73 -11.93
CA ARG A 91 -9.80 24.19 -11.85
C ARG A 91 -8.96 24.95 -12.87
N SER A 92 -7.96 24.31 -13.49
CA SER A 92 -7.13 24.93 -14.54
C SER A 92 -7.74 24.85 -15.94
N GLY A 93 -8.75 24.02 -16.15
CA GLY A 93 -9.49 23.93 -17.43
C GLY A 93 -10.67 24.90 -17.55
N GLU A 94 -10.98 25.66 -16.49
CA GLU A 94 -12.12 26.59 -16.43
C GLU A 94 -11.70 28.08 -16.51
N ALA A 95 -10.42 28.37 -16.82
CA ALA A 95 -9.85 29.72 -16.89
C ALA A 95 -9.48 30.13 -18.32
#